data_AF-A0A3P7LIV9-F1
#
_entry.id   AF-A0A3P7LIV9-F1
#
_cell.length_a   1.000
_cell.length_b   1.000
_cell.length_c   1.000
_cell.angle_alpha   90.00
_cell.angle_beta   90.00
_cell.angle_gamma   90.00
#
_symmetry.space_group_name_H-M   'P 1'
#
loop_
_entity.id
_entity.type
_entity.pdbx_description
1 polymer ?
#
loop_
_entity_poly.entity_id
_entity_poly.type
_entity_poly.pdbx_seq_one_letter_code
_entity_poly.pdbx_strand_id
1 'polypeptide(L)'
;MLFVRPLAAIQTSPPKKKKKRLPWLYRLVNYALAPFILSKWVRPTLFIAFLGWICFCIAIIPDGLIIGLDQELSMPLDSYVLSYFKDVAQLLAVGPPVYFVVTEGHAYDTLTGQNQICGAKDCYNNSLVKTLKTRIAEGDRQVSSMVYIFLNQWLFSLQDNIQLVFPINVEFWFIACGIYPGKAQFGNAIALADSANGQSKRVLSSHFMVHHSVLKTTEDFIDAIRKAREISDAFGAQWAKEDGRSAPPLTFAPQPNTVFPYSIFYVYYEQYLTVAKETLVQLSLSIAAVTVITWILLGLDVVATLNTIIGVAAIL
;
A
#
# COMPACT_ATOMS: atom_id res chain seq x y z
N MET A 1 88.01 -6.48 -55.59
CA MET A 1 88.02 -7.91 -55.20
C MET A 1 88.94 -8.06 -53.99
N LEU A 2 88.37 -8.18 -52.78
CA LEU A 2 89.03 -8.85 -51.66
C LEU A 2 87.95 -9.21 -50.63
N PHE A 3 87.81 -10.52 -50.44
CA PHE A 3 86.85 -11.21 -49.61
C PHE A 3 87.41 -11.28 -48.16
N VAL A 4 86.59 -10.85 -47.20
CA VAL A 4 86.34 -11.45 -45.87
C VAL A 4 87.47 -11.55 -44.81
N ARG A 5 87.22 -10.90 -43.66
CA ARG A 5 87.26 -11.53 -42.32
C ARG A 5 86.06 -11.02 -41.49
N PRO A 6 85.28 -11.89 -40.81
CA PRO A 6 84.09 -11.47 -40.06
C PRO A 6 84.47 -10.93 -38.67
N LEU A 7 83.79 -9.86 -38.25
CA LEU A 7 83.86 -9.32 -36.89
C LEU A 7 83.11 -10.25 -35.92
N ALA A 8 83.77 -10.55 -34.80
CA ALA A 8 83.25 -11.38 -33.72
C ALA A 8 81.92 -10.83 -33.16
N ALA A 9 81.01 -11.74 -32.86
CA ALA A 9 79.71 -11.45 -32.25
C ALA A 9 79.89 -10.86 -30.84
N ILE A 10 79.38 -9.65 -30.62
CA ILE A 10 79.21 -9.07 -29.28
C ILE A 10 77.95 -9.67 -28.67
N GLN A 11 78.13 -10.58 -27.73
CA GLN A 11 77.06 -11.18 -26.95
C GLN A 11 76.65 -10.20 -25.84
N THR A 12 75.69 -9.30 -26.12
CA THR A 12 75.10 -8.47 -25.05
C THR A 12 74.22 -9.34 -24.18
N SER A 13 74.69 -9.70 -22.98
CA SER A 13 73.85 -10.33 -21.96
C SER A 13 72.64 -9.43 -21.63
N PRO A 14 71.40 -9.98 -21.54
CA PRO A 14 70.22 -9.15 -21.29
C PRO A 14 70.28 -8.53 -19.89
N PRO A 15 69.83 -7.28 -19.70
CA PRO A 15 69.88 -6.60 -18.41
C PRO A 15 69.09 -7.37 -17.35
N LYS A 16 69.75 -7.75 -16.26
CA LYS A 16 69.12 -8.39 -15.09
C LYS A 16 68.08 -7.43 -14.48
N LYS A 17 66.79 -7.69 -14.73
CA LYS A 17 65.67 -6.95 -14.15
C LYS A 17 65.71 -7.07 -12.61
N LYS A 18 65.86 -5.95 -11.89
CA LYS A 18 65.82 -5.89 -10.42
C LYS A 18 64.44 -6.38 -9.92
N LYS A 19 64.40 -7.39 -9.04
CA LYS A 19 63.19 -7.88 -8.37
C LYS A 19 62.62 -6.76 -7.47
N LYS A 20 61.51 -6.13 -7.89
CA LYS A 20 60.73 -5.24 -7.01
C LYS A 20 60.21 -6.05 -5.81
N ARG A 21 60.41 -5.59 -4.57
CA ARG A 21 59.82 -6.23 -3.38
C ARG A 21 58.30 -6.05 -3.44
N LEU A 22 57.58 -7.11 -3.83
CA LEU A 22 56.12 -7.09 -3.90
C LEU A 22 55.53 -6.90 -2.48
N PRO A 23 54.43 -6.14 -2.33
CA PRO A 23 53.72 -5.98 -1.06
C PRO A 23 53.34 -7.34 -0.45
N TRP A 24 53.30 -7.42 0.89
CA TRP A 24 53.01 -8.68 1.59
C TRP A 24 51.62 -9.23 1.24
N LEU A 25 50.62 -8.36 1.09
CA LEU A 25 49.25 -8.73 0.69
C LEU A 25 49.23 -9.45 -0.66
N TYR A 26 49.98 -8.95 -1.64
CA TYR A 26 50.08 -9.58 -2.96
C TYR A 26 50.67 -11.00 -2.86
N ARG A 27 51.66 -11.20 -1.99
CA ARG A 27 52.24 -12.52 -1.77
C ARG A 27 51.24 -13.47 -1.11
N LEU A 28 50.49 -13.00 -0.12
CA LEU A 28 49.46 -13.81 0.54
C LEU A 28 48.35 -14.23 -0.43
N VAL A 29 47.83 -13.29 -1.24
CA VAL A 29 46.79 -13.58 -2.22
C VAL A 29 47.28 -14.57 -3.28
N ASN A 30 48.47 -14.35 -3.83
CA ASN A 30 48.97 -15.16 -4.93
C ASN A 30 49.46 -16.56 -4.49
N TYR A 31 50.09 -16.67 -3.32
CA TYR A 31 50.70 -17.93 -2.87
C TYR A 31 49.83 -18.77 -1.93
N ALA A 32 48.89 -18.16 -1.20
CA ALA A 32 48.02 -18.89 -0.28
C ALA A 32 46.57 -18.92 -0.76
N LEU A 33 45.95 -17.76 -1.01
CA LEU A 33 44.51 -17.67 -1.26
C LEU A 33 44.09 -18.20 -2.65
N ALA A 34 44.78 -17.77 -3.71
CA ALA A 34 44.50 -18.19 -5.08
C ALA A 34 44.58 -19.72 -5.29
N PRO A 35 45.68 -20.42 -4.90
CA PRO A 35 45.74 -21.88 -5.08
C PRO A 35 44.74 -22.63 -4.21
N PHE A 36 44.33 -22.07 -3.07
CA PHE A 36 43.31 -22.66 -2.20
C PHE A 36 41.91 -22.59 -2.84
N ILE A 37 41.46 -21.41 -3.29
CA ILE A 37 40.12 -21.21 -3.87
C ILE A 37 39.98 -21.91 -5.24
N LEU A 38 41.03 -21.87 -6.08
CA LEU A 38 41.04 -22.50 -7.40
C LEU A 38 41.35 -24.01 -7.36
N SER A 39 41.50 -24.60 -6.17
CA SER A 39 41.71 -26.05 -6.02
C SER A 39 40.54 -26.85 -6.59
N LYS A 40 40.84 -28.00 -7.22
CA LYS A 40 39.84 -28.85 -7.91
C LYS A 40 38.69 -29.32 -7.00
N TRP A 41 38.94 -29.42 -5.68
CA TRP A 41 37.94 -29.83 -4.69
C TRP A 41 37.20 -28.66 -4.05
N VAL A 42 37.89 -27.55 -3.81
CA VAL A 42 37.31 -26.37 -3.14
C VAL A 42 36.35 -25.64 -4.07
N ARG A 43 36.68 -25.56 -5.37
CA ARG A 43 35.86 -24.87 -6.37
C ARG A 43 34.40 -25.37 -6.44
N PRO A 44 34.10 -26.67 -6.65
CA PRO A 44 32.71 -27.13 -6.69
C PRO A 44 32.01 -26.99 -5.32
N THR A 45 32.72 -27.23 -4.23
CA THR A 45 32.18 -27.09 -2.86
C THR A 45 31.69 -25.67 -2.61
N LEU A 46 32.44 -24.67 -3.06
CA LEU A 46 32.08 -23.26 -2.92
C LEU A 46 30.81 -22.91 -3.71
N PHE A 47 30.67 -23.36 -4.96
CA PHE A 47 29.45 -23.13 -5.73
C PHE A 47 28.21 -23.76 -5.09
N ILE A 48 28.34 -24.98 -4.54
CA ILE A 48 27.24 -25.66 -3.85
C ILE A 48 26.83 -24.89 -2.58
N ALA A 49 27.81 -24.41 -1.80
CA ALA A 49 27.54 -23.63 -0.59
C ALA A 49 26.82 -22.31 -0.90
N PHE A 50 27.27 -21.55 -1.90
CA PHE A 50 26.61 -20.31 -2.32
C PHE A 50 25.21 -20.57 -2.89
N LEU A 51 25.04 -21.59 -3.73
CA LEU A 51 23.73 -21.95 -4.26
C LEU A 51 22.76 -22.36 -3.14
N GLY A 52 23.23 -23.14 -2.17
CA GLY A 52 22.45 -23.51 -0.99
C GLY A 52 22.03 -22.30 -0.16
N TRP A 53 22.93 -21.33 0.02
CA TRP A 53 22.61 -20.08 0.72
C TRP A 53 21.56 -19.24 -0.03
N ILE A 54 21.68 -19.13 -1.36
CA ILE A 54 20.70 -18.41 -2.19
C ILE A 54 19.33 -19.10 -2.11
N CYS A 55 19.28 -20.43 -2.23
CA CYS A 55 18.02 -21.18 -2.09
C CYS A 55 17.39 -21.00 -0.69
N PHE A 56 18.20 -20.93 0.37
CA PHE A 56 17.73 -20.65 1.72
C PHE A 56 17.14 -19.25 1.84
N CYS A 57 17.80 -18.23 1.29
CA CYS A 57 17.26 -16.86 1.26
C CYS A 57 15.94 -16.79 0.50
N ILE A 58 15.85 -17.41 -0.69
CA ILE A 58 14.62 -17.45 -1.49
C ILE A 58 13.46 -18.12 -0.73
N ALA A 59 13.75 -19.16 0.06
CA ALA A 59 12.73 -19.86 0.84
C ALA A 59 12.14 -19.03 1.99
N ILE A 60 12.87 -18.06 2.54
CA ILE A 60 12.41 -17.23 3.67
C ILE A 60 11.57 -16.03 3.24
N ILE A 61 11.78 -15.52 2.02
CA ILE A 61 11.09 -14.32 1.51
C ILE A 61 9.55 -14.39 1.60
N PRO A 62 8.85 -15.48 1.23
CA PRO A 62 7.37 -15.48 1.21
C PRO A 62 6.73 -15.41 2.60
N ASP A 63 7.31 -16.07 3.61
CA ASP A 63 6.68 -16.21 4.94
C ASP A 63 7.31 -15.29 6.01
N GLY A 64 8.54 -14.81 5.78
CA GLY A 64 9.31 -14.06 6.78
C GLY A 64 9.28 -12.54 6.64
N LEU A 65 8.74 -12.00 5.54
CA LEU A 65 8.77 -10.57 5.27
C LEU A 65 7.51 -9.88 5.82
N ILE A 66 7.57 -9.43 7.06
CA ILE A 66 6.56 -8.53 7.64
C ILE A 66 6.70 -7.18 6.94
N ILE A 67 5.67 -6.80 6.18
CA ILE A 67 5.63 -5.51 5.47
C ILE A 67 5.05 -4.47 6.43
N GLY A 68 5.90 -3.57 6.90
CA GLY A 68 5.45 -2.56 7.84
C GLY A 68 6.57 -1.97 8.67
N LEU A 69 6.33 -0.78 9.21
CA LEU A 69 7.12 -0.26 10.33
C LEU A 69 6.19 -0.11 11.52
N ASP A 70 6.44 -0.90 12.57
CA ASP A 70 5.68 -0.73 13.80
C ASP A 70 5.99 0.63 14.43
N GLN A 71 4.92 1.32 14.83
CA GLN A 71 4.99 2.67 15.35
C GLN A 71 5.88 2.77 16.60
N GLU A 72 5.93 1.72 17.43
CA GLU A 72 6.78 1.66 18.61
C GLU A 72 8.28 1.73 18.28
N LEU A 73 8.71 1.15 17.15
CA LEU A 73 10.12 1.13 16.73
C LEU A 73 10.59 2.48 16.18
N SER A 74 9.66 3.40 15.87
CA SER A 74 9.97 4.75 15.37
C SER A 74 10.29 5.75 16.49
N MET A 75 10.08 5.37 17.76
CA MET A 75 10.24 6.23 18.92
C MET A 75 11.45 5.83 19.76
N PRO A 76 12.16 6.77 20.40
CA PRO A 76 13.25 6.44 21.30
C PRO A 76 12.70 5.76 22.58
N LEU A 77 13.50 4.86 23.16
CA LEU A 77 13.10 4.00 24.29
C LEU A 77 12.67 4.77 25.55
N ASP A 78 13.22 5.98 25.75
CA ASP A 78 12.93 6.83 26.92
C ASP A 78 11.82 7.87 26.65
N SER A 79 11.09 7.76 25.54
CA SER A 79 10.02 8.71 25.19
C SER A 79 8.71 8.41 25.91
N TYR A 80 8.04 9.45 26.41
CA TYR A 80 6.65 9.35 26.91
C TYR A 80 5.67 8.84 25.84
N VAL A 81 5.99 9.03 24.56
CA VAL A 81 5.17 8.59 23.42
C VAL A 81 5.12 7.06 23.34
N LEU A 82 6.21 6.38 23.71
CA LEU A 82 6.25 4.91 23.74
C LEU A 82 5.29 4.36 24.81
N SER A 83 5.27 4.98 26.00
CA SER A 83 4.30 4.64 27.05
C SER A 83 2.87 4.90 26.60
N TYR A 84 2.62 6.04 25.94
CA TYR A 84 1.30 6.36 25.39
C TYR A 84 0.80 5.30 24.39
N PHE A 85 1.63 4.85 23.43
CA PHE A 85 1.20 3.81 22.49
C PHE A 85 0.91 2.48 23.16
N LYS A 86 1.69 2.09 24.16
CA LYS A 86 1.45 0.88 24.95
C LYS A 86 0.12 0.96 25.71
N ASP A 87 -0.15 2.09 26.35
CA ASP A 87 -1.39 2.32 27.09
C ASP A 87 -2.60 2.33 26.15
N VAL A 88 -2.49 2.99 24.99
CA VAL A 88 -3.53 2.98 23.96
C VAL A 88 -3.78 1.56 23.44
N ALA A 89 -2.73 0.79 23.15
CA ALA A 89 -2.86 -0.57 22.66
C ALA A 89 -3.44 -1.54 23.71
N GLN A 90 -3.31 -1.26 25.01
CA GLN A 90 -3.81 -2.11 26.09
C GLN A 90 -5.21 -1.72 26.58
N LEU A 91 -5.50 -0.42 26.66
CA LEU A 91 -6.71 0.10 27.30
C LEU A 91 -7.81 0.49 26.32
N LEU A 92 -7.46 0.83 25.08
CA LEU A 92 -8.44 1.32 24.12
C LEU A 92 -9.29 0.16 23.58
N ALA A 93 -10.61 0.28 23.70
CA ALA A 93 -11.57 -0.75 23.27
C ALA A 93 -12.04 -0.57 21.81
N VAL A 94 -11.73 0.57 21.18
CA VAL A 94 -12.20 0.94 19.84
C VAL A 94 -11.05 1.59 19.07
N GLY A 95 -10.93 1.29 17.78
CA GLY A 95 -9.90 1.87 16.92
C GLY A 95 -10.21 3.28 16.41
N PRO A 96 -9.35 3.80 15.52
CA PRO A 96 -9.57 5.08 14.86
C PRO A 96 -10.87 5.10 14.03
N PRO A 97 -11.50 6.27 13.86
CA PRO A 97 -12.70 6.41 13.06
C PRO A 97 -12.43 6.33 11.56
N VAL A 98 -13.40 5.83 10.81
CA VAL A 98 -13.48 5.73 9.36
C VAL A 98 -14.73 6.43 8.90
N TYR A 99 -14.57 7.26 7.88
CA TYR A 99 -15.64 7.98 7.23
C TYR A 99 -15.88 7.36 5.86
N PHE A 100 -17.02 6.70 5.68
CA PHE A 100 -17.48 6.29 4.35
C PHE A 100 -18.13 7.50 3.68
N VAL A 101 -17.42 8.10 2.74
CA VAL A 101 -17.85 9.31 2.04
C VAL A 101 -18.56 8.93 0.76
N VAL A 102 -19.78 9.40 0.59
CA VAL A 102 -20.55 9.33 -0.65
C VAL A 102 -20.25 10.57 -1.48
N THR A 103 -19.71 10.35 -2.68
CA THR A 103 -19.38 11.43 -3.62
C THR A 103 -20.63 12.08 -4.21
N GLU A 104 -20.40 13.19 -4.91
CA GLU A 104 -21.45 13.89 -5.62
C GLU A 104 -22.11 13.01 -6.69
N GLY A 105 -23.43 13.13 -6.82
CA GLY A 105 -24.21 12.48 -7.87
C GLY A 105 -25.22 11.46 -7.34
N HIS A 106 -25.18 11.13 -6.05
CA HIS A 106 -26.18 10.27 -5.42
C HIS A 106 -27.53 11.00 -5.23
N ALA A 107 -28.63 10.34 -5.59
CA ALA A 107 -29.98 10.90 -5.61
C ALA A 107 -30.72 10.71 -4.27
N TYR A 108 -30.47 11.59 -3.29
CA TYR A 108 -31.15 11.58 -1.98
C TYR A 108 -32.64 11.98 -2.03
N ASP A 109 -33.11 12.48 -3.17
CA ASP A 109 -34.49 12.92 -3.43
C ASP A 109 -35.43 11.78 -3.80
N THR A 110 -34.87 10.69 -4.33
CA THR A 110 -35.64 9.53 -4.76
C THR A 110 -35.75 8.49 -3.66
N LEU A 111 -36.89 7.78 -3.61
CA LEU A 111 -37.07 6.65 -2.70
C LEU A 111 -36.02 5.54 -2.95
N THR A 112 -35.65 5.34 -4.21
CA THR A 112 -34.61 4.37 -4.61
C THR A 112 -33.24 4.73 -4.05
N GLY A 113 -32.80 5.99 -4.18
CA GLY A 113 -31.52 6.44 -3.63
C GLY A 113 -31.52 6.45 -2.10
N GLN A 114 -32.63 6.85 -1.47
CA GLN A 114 -32.78 6.74 -0.01
C GLN A 114 -32.67 5.30 0.47
N ASN A 115 -33.30 4.34 -0.21
CA ASN A 115 -33.25 2.92 0.14
C ASN A 115 -31.87 2.27 -0.06
N GLN A 116 -31.04 2.80 -0.97
CA GLN A 116 -29.65 2.37 -1.15
C GLN A 116 -28.75 2.73 0.03
N ILE A 117 -29.07 3.81 0.76
CA ILE A 117 -28.27 4.28 1.89
C ILE A 117 -28.91 3.92 3.24
N CYS A 118 -30.23 3.99 3.38
CA CYS A 118 -30.87 3.90 4.69
C CYS A 118 -30.69 2.54 5.38
N GLY A 119 -30.69 2.53 6.72
CA GLY A 119 -30.50 1.33 7.54
C GLY A 119 -31.69 1.03 8.47
N ALA A 120 -32.87 1.54 8.13
CA ALA A 120 -34.14 1.27 8.80
C ALA A 120 -34.73 -0.09 8.36
N LYS A 121 -35.83 -0.51 8.99
CA LYS A 121 -36.44 -1.84 8.77
C LYS A 121 -36.89 -2.07 7.32
N ASP A 122 -37.42 -1.04 6.68
CA ASP A 122 -38.00 -1.10 5.32
C ASP A 122 -37.00 -0.77 4.20
N CYS A 123 -35.72 -0.57 4.55
CA CYS A 123 -34.64 -0.34 3.59
C CYS A 123 -34.14 -1.63 2.95
N TYR A 124 -33.51 -1.51 1.78
CA TYR A 124 -32.94 -2.67 1.09
C TYR A 124 -31.92 -3.42 1.96
N ASN A 125 -31.87 -4.75 1.82
CA ASN A 125 -30.95 -5.59 2.57
C ASN A 125 -29.48 -5.31 2.20
N ASN A 126 -29.21 -4.90 0.96
CA ASN A 126 -27.91 -4.49 0.44
C ASN A 126 -27.63 -2.99 0.61
N SER A 127 -28.40 -2.27 1.43
CA SER A 127 -28.11 -0.85 1.66
C SER A 127 -26.75 -0.67 2.32
N LEU A 128 -26.11 0.48 2.08
CA LEU A 128 -24.79 0.81 2.62
C LEU A 128 -24.72 0.56 4.13
N VAL A 129 -25.74 1.02 4.83
CA VAL A 129 -25.75 1.06 6.29
C VAL A 129 -26.14 -0.27 6.89
N LYS A 130 -27.07 -0.99 6.26
CA LYS A 130 -27.47 -2.32 6.71
C LYS A 130 -26.33 -3.30 6.50
N THR A 131 -25.64 -3.21 5.37
CA THR A 131 -24.44 -3.99 5.12
C THR A 131 -23.34 -3.68 6.12
N LEU A 132 -23.05 -2.40 6.42
CA LEU A 132 -22.08 -2.04 7.46
C LEU A 132 -22.48 -2.60 8.84
N LYS A 133 -23.76 -2.49 9.23
CA LYS A 133 -24.28 -3.09 10.47
C LYS A 133 -24.13 -4.62 10.49
N THR A 134 -24.43 -5.29 9.38
CA THR A 134 -24.30 -6.74 9.25
C THR A 134 -22.84 -7.17 9.36
N ARG A 135 -21.90 -6.47 8.69
CA ARG A 135 -20.46 -6.75 8.78
C ARG A 135 -19.91 -6.60 10.19
N ILE A 136 -20.36 -5.58 10.92
CA ILE A 136 -20.01 -5.38 12.34
C ILE A 136 -20.59 -6.51 13.20
N ALA A 137 -21.85 -6.91 12.96
CA ALA A 137 -22.51 -7.98 13.70
C ALA A 137 -21.93 -9.38 13.40
N GLU A 138 -21.42 -9.60 12.18
CA GLU A 138 -20.70 -10.81 11.77
C GLU A 138 -19.32 -10.93 12.44
N GLY A 139 -18.87 -9.91 13.17
CA GLY A 139 -17.62 -9.93 13.92
C GLY A 139 -16.39 -9.76 13.03
N ASP A 140 -16.53 -9.03 11.91
CA ASP A 140 -15.38 -8.72 11.08
C ASP A 140 -14.36 -7.95 11.91
N ARG A 141 -13.20 -8.58 12.16
CA ARG A 141 -12.21 -8.18 13.18
C ARG A 141 -11.68 -6.76 13.04
N GLN A 142 -11.99 -6.05 11.96
CA GLN A 142 -11.42 -4.74 11.63
C GLN A 142 -12.43 -3.58 11.73
N VAL A 143 -13.73 -3.82 11.99
CA VAL A 143 -14.75 -2.77 12.14
C VAL A 143 -15.59 -3.07 13.38
N SER A 144 -15.51 -2.21 14.41
CA SER A 144 -16.00 -2.55 15.76
C SER A 144 -17.23 -1.77 16.21
N SER A 145 -17.52 -0.60 15.66
CA SER A 145 -18.66 0.19 16.12
C SER A 145 -19.14 1.18 15.06
N MET A 146 -20.46 1.29 14.88
CA MET A 146 -21.05 2.26 13.95
C MET A 146 -21.67 3.43 14.70
N VAL A 147 -21.38 4.66 14.25
CA VAL A 147 -22.14 5.83 14.69
C VAL A 147 -23.41 5.89 13.85
N TYR A 148 -24.56 6.13 14.51
CA TYR A 148 -25.85 6.28 13.83
C TYR A 148 -25.78 7.40 12.78
N ILE A 149 -26.67 7.31 11.79
CA ILE A 149 -26.62 8.11 10.58
C ILE A 149 -27.73 9.14 10.58
N PHE A 150 -27.48 10.29 9.96
CA PHE A 150 -28.46 11.37 9.82
C PHE A 150 -29.79 10.86 9.27
N LEU A 151 -29.75 10.03 8.22
CA LEU A 151 -30.92 9.47 7.58
C LEU A 151 -31.65 8.48 8.49
N ASN A 152 -30.95 7.67 9.29
CA ASN A 152 -31.60 6.78 10.26
C ASN A 152 -32.22 7.54 11.43
N GLN A 153 -31.53 8.56 11.94
CA GLN A 153 -32.05 9.42 13.00
C GLN A 153 -33.23 10.25 12.51
N TRP A 154 -33.19 10.73 11.27
CA TRP A 154 -34.27 11.46 10.60
C TRP A 154 -35.47 10.56 10.31
N LEU A 155 -35.27 9.37 9.74
CA LEU A 155 -36.34 8.39 9.52
C LEU A 155 -36.99 7.95 10.84
N PHE A 156 -36.19 7.70 11.90
CA PHE A 156 -36.71 7.33 13.22
C PHE A 156 -37.51 8.48 13.87
N SER A 157 -37.12 9.72 13.61
CA SER A 157 -37.85 10.93 14.04
C SER A 157 -39.20 11.12 13.33
N LEU A 158 -39.40 10.47 12.18
CA LEU A 158 -40.61 10.57 11.36
C LEU A 158 -41.53 9.33 11.48
N GLN A 159 -41.16 8.35 12.32
CA GLN A 159 -41.89 7.08 12.49
C GLN A 159 -43.34 7.24 12.99
N ASP A 160 -43.76 8.45 13.40
CA ASP A 160 -45.16 8.75 13.74
C ASP A 160 -46.08 9.02 12.51
N ASN A 161 -45.57 9.09 11.28
CA ASN A 161 -46.43 9.27 10.08
C ASN A 161 -45.90 8.51 8.84
N ILE A 162 -46.24 7.21 8.77
CA ILE A 162 -45.96 6.33 7.63
C ILE A 162 -47.03 6.55 6.56
N GLN A 163 -46.75 7.39 5.55
CA GLN A 163 -47.24 7.31 4.16
C GLN A 163 -47.12 8.67 3.47
N LEU A 164 -45.91 9.18 3.21
CA LEU A 164 -45.76 10.26 2.23
C LEU A 164 -44.45 10.10 1.46
N VAL A 165 -44.57 10.10 0.13
CA VAL A 165 -43.47 10.33 -0.80
C VAL A 165 -42.77 11.63 -0.40
N PHE A 166 -41.47 11.53 -0.11
CA PHE A 166 -40.65 12.56 0.53
C PHE A 166 -40.29 13.72 -0.42
N PRO A 167 -40.83 14.94 -0.26
CA PRO A 167 -40.32 16.11 -0.96
C PRO A 167 -39.23 16.78 -0.11
N ILE A 168 -38.01 16.90 -0.64
CA ILE A 168 -36.87 17.58 0.01
C ILE A 168 -37.18 19.04 0.42
N ASN A 169 -38.16 19.68 -0.21
CA ASN A 169 -38.41 21.10 -0.02
C ASN A 169 -38.98 21.51 1.35
N VAL A 170 -39.43 20.58 2.21
CA VAL A 170 -40.15 20.95 3.45
C VAL A 170 -39.36 20.69 4.75
N GLU A 171 -38.19 20.04 4.70
CA GLU A 171 -37.55 19.47 5.90
C GLU A 171 -36.16 20.06 6.21
N PHE A 172 -35.92 21.34 5.86
CA PHE A 172 -34.68 22.05 6.25
C PHE A 172 -34.74 22.64 7.67
N TRP A 173 -35.94 22.75 8.26
CA TRP A 173 -36.15 23.27 9.62
C TRP A 173 -35.67 22.32 10.72
N PHE A 174 -35.56 21.02 10.45
CA PHE A 174 -35.03 20.02 11.38
C PHE A 174 -33.53 20.17 11.65
N ILE A 175 -32.76 20.66 10.68
CA ILE A 175 -31.35 21.01 10.90
C ILE A 175 -31.28 22.35 11.64
N ALA A 176 -32.24 23.26 11.49
CA ALA A 176 -32.17 24.60 12.08
C ALA A 176 -32.64 24.70 13.54
N CYS A 177 -33.67 23.93 13.95
CA CYS A 177 -34.32 24.07 15.26
C CYS A 177 -33.84 23.04 16.29
N GLY A 178 -33.49 23.51 17.49
CA GLY A 178 -32.87 22.73 18.58
C GLY A 178 -33.77 21.70 19.28
N ILE A 179 -34.78 21.15 18.61
CA ILE A 179 -35.70 20.14 19.16
C ILE A 179 -35.32 18.72 18.68
N TYR A 180 -34.50 18.58 17.63
CA TYR A 180 -33.99 17.29 17.17
C TYR A 180 -32.45 17.25 17.13
N PRO A 181 -31.82 16.11 17.47
CA PRO A 181 -30.36 15.96 17.63
C PRO A 181 -29.54 16.07 16.32
N GLY A 182 -30.18 16.45 15.21
CA GLY A 182 -29.57 16.41 13.88
C GLY A 182 -28.43 17.42 13.69
N LYS A 183 -28.57 18.62 14.26
CA LYS A 183 -27.59 19.70 14.11
C LYS A 183 -26.25 19.40 14.80
N ALA A 184 -26.29 18.74 15.96
CA ALA A 184 -25.12 18.42 16.76
C ALA A 184 -24.27 17.28 16.16
N GLN A 185 -24.91 16.23 15.63
CA GLN A 185 -24.20 15.06 15.10
C GLN A 185 -23.96 15.14 13.59
N PHE A 186 -24.87 15.75 12.83
CA PHE A 186 -24.88 15.67 11.37
C PHE A 186 -24.72 17.02 10.67
N GLY A 187 -24.59 18.13 11.42
CA GLY A 187 -24.42 19.46 10.85
C GLY A 187 -23.23 19.57 9.89
N ASN A 188 -22.15 18.85 10.18
CA ASN A 188 -20.95 18.78 9.32
C ASN A 188 -20.90 17.50 8.45
N ALA A 189 -21.88 16.60 8.59
CA ALA A 189 -21.89 15.31 7.89
C ALA A 189 -22.42 15.39 6.46
N ILE A 190 -23.11 16.48 6.12
CA ILE A 190 -23.80 16.68 4.86
C ILE A 190 -23.34 18.00 4.25
N ALA A 191 -22.74 17.95 3.07
CA ALA A 191 -22.46 19.13 2.27
C ALA A 191 -23.66 19.44 1.38
N LEU A 192 -24.10 20.69 1.38
CA LEU A 192 -25.31 21.13 0.68
C LEU A 192 -24.91 22.17 -0.36
N ALA A 193 -25.43 22.03 -1.58
CA ALA A 193 -25.27 23.00 -2.66
C ALA A 193 -26.64 23.53 -3.08
N ASP A 194 -26.69 24.80 -3.45
CA ASP A 194 -27.90 25.39 -4.01
C ASP A 194 -28.16 24.81 -5.40
N SER A 195 -29.40 24.38 -5.64
CA SER A 195 -29.83 23.88 -6.95
C SER A 195 -29.79 25.01 -7.99
N ALA A 196 -29.57 24.68 -9.26
CA ALA A 196 -29.48 25.64 -10.37
C ALA A 196 -30.71 26.57 -10.50
N ASN A 197 -31.85 26.16 -9.95
CA ASN A 197 -33.09 26.96 -9.93
C ASN A 197 -33.27 27.80 -8.65
N GLY A 198 -32.33 27.78 -7.70
CA GLY A 198 -32.38 28.55 -6.44
C GLY A 198 -33.49 28.18 -5.45
N GLN A 199 -34.37 27.23 -5.81
CA GLN A 199 -35.56 26.87 -5.01
C GLN A 199 -35.37 25.63 -4.12
N SER A 200 -34.37 24.79 -4.38
CA SER A 200 -34.09 23.59 -3.60
C SER A 200 -32.61 23.47 -3.26
N LYS A 201 -32.30 22.88 -2.10
CA LYS A 201 -30.93 22.54 -1.72
C LYS A 201 -30.69 21.07 -2.04
N ARG A 202 -29.63 20.77 -2.77
CA ARG A 202 -29.21 19.41 -3.11
C ARG A 202 -28.09 18.98 -2.17
N VAL A 203 -28.10 17.72 -1.77
CA VAL A 203 -26.97 17.10 -1.07
C VAL A 203 -25.84 16.90 -2.07
N LEU A 204 -24.72 17.61 -1.85
CA LEU A 204 -23.53 17.52 -2.67
C LEU A 204 -22.74 16.27 -2.31
N SER A 205 -22.49 16.05 -1.02
CA SER A 205 -21.82 14.86 -0.51
C SER A 205 -22.28 14.58 0.91
N SER A 206 -22.17 13.34 1.34
CA SER A 206 -22.42 12.97 2.73
C SER A 206 -21.38 11.96 3.20
N HIS A 207 -21.19 11.85 4.51
CA HIS A 207 -20.32 10.83 5.06
C HIS A 207 -20.94 10.10 6.25
N PHE A 208 -20.52 8.85 6.44
CA PHE A 208 -20.96 7.99 7.54
C PHE A 208 -19.77 7.57 8.38
N MET A 209 -19.81 7.89 9.67
CA MET A 209 -18.74 7.58 10.61
C MET A 209 -18.93 6.20 11.22
N VAL A 210 -17.88 5.40 11.15
CA VAL A 210 -17.74 4.08 11.76
C VAL A 210 -16.38 4.06 12.48
N HIS A 211 -16.16 3.16 13.41
CA HIS A 211 -14.85 2.97 14.03
C HIS A 211 -14.28 1.62 13.64
N HIS A 212 -12.98 1.61 13.40
CA HIS A 212 -12.24 0.36 13.34
C HIS A 212 -12.25 -0.34 14.70
N SER A 213 -11.92 -1.62 14.69
CA SER A 213 -11.53 -2.33 15.90
C SER A 213 -10.18 -1.85 16.42
N VAL A 214 -9.75 -2.39 17.56
CA VAL A 214 -8.45 -2.08 18.14
C VAL A 214 -7.34 -2.55 17.20
N LEU A 215 -6.68 -1.59 16.53
CA LEU A 215 -5.53 -1.83 15.66
C LEU A 215 -4.25 -1.67 16.47
N LYS A 216 -3.36 -2.68 16.47
CA LYS A 216 -2.11 -2.64 17.24
C LYS A 216 -0.88 -2.77 16.34
N THR A 217 -0.87 -3.79 15.49
CA THR A 217 0.27 -4.08 14.62
C THR A 217 0.11 -3.39 13.28
N THR A 218 1.22 -3.22 12.55
CA THR A 218 1.16 -2.70 11.17
C THR A 218 0.26 -3.56 10.27
N GLU A 219 0.27 -4.88 10.46
CA GLU A 219 -0.58 -5.80 9.70
C GLU A 219 -2.08 -5.51 9.92
N ASP A 220 -2.48 -5.23 11.16
CA ASP A 220 -3.87 -4.85 11.48
C ASP A 220 -4.28 -3.57 10.72
N PHE A 221 -3.41 -2.56 10.68
CA PHE A 221 -3.68 -1.31 9.96
C PHE A 221 -3.82 -1.54 8.46
N ILE A 222 -2.97 -2.37 7.86
CA ILE A 222 -3.02 -2.66 6.43
C ILE A 222 -4.28 -3.47 6.10
N ASP A 223 -4.62 -4.48 6.90
CA ASP A 223 -5.84 -5.28 6.73
C ASP A 223 -7.11 -4.45 6.91
N ALA A 224 -7.12 -3.53 7.87
CA ALA A 224 -8.23 -2.61 8.08
C ALA A 224 -8.51 -1.74 6.82
N ILE A 225 -7.46 -1.23 6.17
CA ILE A 225 -7.58 -0.46 4.92
C ILE A 225 -8.10 -1.34 3.79
N ARG A 226 -7.53 -2.54 3.61
CA ARG A 226 -7.96 -3.48 2.56
C ARG A 226 -9.45 -3.79 2.67
N LYS A 227 -9.92 -4.15 3.87
CA LYS A 227 -11.34 -4.47 4.10
C LYS A 227 -12.25 -3.27 3.92
N ALA A 228 -11.84 -2.09 4.39
CA ALA A 228 -12.63 -0.89 4.19
C ALA A 228 -12.82 -0.56 2.70
N ARG A 229 -11.76 -0.75 1.89
CA ARG A 229 -11.83 -0.58 0.42
C ARG A 229 -12.67 -1.65 -0.25
N GLU A 230 -12.54 -2.90 0.17
CA GLU A 230 -13.38 -3.99 -0.32
C GLU A 230 -14.87 -3.70 -0.12
N ILE A 231 -15.22 -3.19 1.07
CA ILE A 231 -16.59 -2.77 1.40
C ILE A 231 -17.03 -1.61 0.49
N SER A 232 -16.21 -0.58 0.31
CA SER A 232 -16.59 0.57 -0.52
C SER A 232 -16.72 0.23 -2.00
N ASP A 233 -15.81 -0.59 -2.53
CA ASP A 233 -15.78 -0.99 -3.93
C ASP A 233 -16.99 -1.86 -4.28
N ALA A 234 -17.45 -2.68 -3.32
CA ALA A 234 -18.68 -3.46 -3.46
C ALA A 234 -19.90 -2.56 -3.71
N PHE A 235 -20.03 -1.43 -3.01
CA PHE A 235 -21.12 -0.47 -3.25
C PHE A 235 -20.96 0.30 -4.54
N GLY A 236 -19.73 0.71 -4.88
CA GLY A 236 -19.46 1.34 -6.17
C GLY A 236 -19.94 0.47 -7.33
N ALA A 237 -19.65 -0.84 -7.28
CA ALA A 237 -20.12 -1.78 -8.30
C ALA A 237 -21.63 -2.04 -8.26
N GLN A 238 -22.26 -2.04 -7.08
CA GLN A 238 -23.71 -2.22 -6.94
C GLN A 238 -24.48 -1.03 -7.51
N TRP A 239 -24.13 0.19 -7.10
CA TRP A 239 -24.81 1.40 -7.55
C TRP A 239 -24.59 1.66 -9.05
N ALA A 240 -23.41 1.34 -9.59
CA ALA A 240 -23.17 1.41 -11.03
C ALA A 240 -24.14 0.52 -11.83
N LYS A 241 -24.41 -0.71 -11.36
CA LYS A 241 -25.37 -1.62 -12.01
C LYS A 241 -26.80 -1.10 -11.96
N GLU A 242 -27.19 -0.50 -10.84
CA GLU A 242 -28.55 0.03 -10.62
C GLU A 242 -28.81 1.31 -11.43
N ASP A 243 -27.80 2.16 -11.61
CA ASP A 243 -27.89 3.38 -12.44
C ASP A 243 -27.84 3.09 -13.96
N GLY A 244 -27.69 1.82 -14.38
CA GLY A 244 -27.52 1.45 -15.78
C GLY A 244 -26.24 2.00 -16.43
N ARG A 245 -25.31 2.51 -15.62
CA ARG A 245 -24.02 3.04 -16.07
C ARG A 245 -23.01 1.89 -16.13
N SER A 246 -22.25 1.81 -17.21
CA SER A 246 -21.08 0.93 -17.29
C SER A 246 -20.15 1.22 -16.11
N ALA A 247 -19.50 0.19 -15.55
CA ALA A 247 -18.52 0.35 -14.47
C ALA A 247 -17.61 1.55 -14.77
N PRO A 248 -17.45 2.46 -13.80
CA PRO A 248 -16.94 3.78 -14.11
C PRO A 248 -15.49 3.71 -14.63
N PRO A 249 -15.13 4.52 -15.65
CA PRO A 249 -13.80 4.50 -16.22
C PRO A 249 -12.75 4.91 -15.18
N LEU A 250 -11.58 4.27 -15.22
CA LEU A 250 -10.37 4.60 -14.42
C LEU A 250 -9.84 5.99 -14.81
N THR A 251 -10.57 7.04 -14.44
CA THR A 251 -10.19 8.43 -14.62
C THR A 251 -9.60 8.98 -13.33
N PHE A 252 -8.67 9.94 -13.43
CA PHE A 252 -8.02 10.59 -12.29
C PHE A 252 -8.96 11.52 -11.47
N ALA A 253 -10.24 11.63 -11.86
CA ALA A 253 -11.23 12.45 -11.18
C ALA A 253 -12.10 11.59 -10.25
N PRO A 254 -12.60 12.13 -9.12
CA PRO A 254 -13.53 11.43 -8.26
C PRO A 254 -14.78 11.06 -9.07
N GLN A 255 -15.07 9.77 -9.13
CA GLN A 255 -16.21 9.27 -9.88
C GLN A 255 -17.51 9.72 -9.20
N PRO A 256 -18.52 10.18 -9.97
CA PRO A 256 -19.79 10.55 -9.40
C PRO A 256 -20.57 9.31 -8.94
N ASN A 257 -21.30 9.43 -7.83
CA ASN A 257 -22.08 8.36 -7.20
C ASN A 257 -21.24 7.13 -6.78
N THR A 258 -20.14 7.36 -6.05
CA THR A 258 -19.29 6.30 -5.48
C THR A 258 -19.09 6.51 -3.99
N VAL A 259 -18.71 5.43 -3.30
CA VAL A 259 -18.34 5.47 -1.87
C VAL A 259 -16.85 5.22 -1.77
N PHE A 260 -16.17 5.97 -0.91
CA PHE A 260 -14.79 5.66 -0.52
C PHE A 260 -14.60 5.81 1.00
N PRO A 261 -13.74 4.99 1.62
CA PRO A 261 -13.45 5.06 3.04
C PRO A 261 -12.28 6.00 3.28
N TYR A 262 -12.39 6.85 4.31
CA TYR A 262 -11.35 7.77 4.73
C TYR A 262 -11.07 7.62 6.21
N SER A 263 -9.80 7.46 6.58
CA SER A 263 -9.31 7.62 7.94
C SER A 263 -7.95 8.31 7.92
N ILE A 264 -7.58 8.95 9.01
CA ILE A 264 -6.34 9.75 9.09
C ILE A 264 -5.09 8.91 8.82
N PHE A 265 -5.08 7.64 9.23
CA PHE A 265 -3.91 6.79 9.07
C PHE A 265 -3.78 6.20 7.66
N TYR A 266 -4.83 6.27 6.82
CA TYR A 266 -4.81 5.67 5.48
C TYR A 266 -3.66 6.21 4.63
N VAL A 267 -3.42 7.52 4.71
CA VAL A 267 -2.36 8.20 3.95
C VAL A 267 -0.97 7.65 4.26
N TYR A 268 -0.73 7.21 5.50
CA TYR A 268 0.58 6.67 5.90
C TYR A 268 0.75 5.20 5.54
N TYR A 269 -0.32 4.41 5.63
CA TYR A 269 -0.26 2.96 5.42
C TYR A 269 -0.60 2.51 4.00
N GLU A 270 -1.13 3.40 3.15
CA GLU A 270 -1.45 3.08 1.75
C GLU A 270 -0.23 2.63 0.94
N GLN A 271 0.96 3.19 1.20
CA GLN A 271 2.20 2.80 0.53
C GLN A 271 2.53 1.30 0.72
N TYR A 272 2.14 0.69 1.85
CA TYR A 272 2.43 -0.71 2.11
C TYR A 272 1.59 -1.66 1.25
N LEU A 273 0.50 -1.17 0.62
CA LEU A 273 -0.29 -1.98 -0.31
C LEU A 273 0.43 -2.17 -1.65
N THR A 274 1.27 -1.23 -2.06
CA THR A 274 1.97 -1.25 -3.36
C THR A 274 3.47 -1.48 -3.23
N VAL A 275 4.05 -1.35 -2.04
CA VAL A 275 5.51 -1.42 -1.82
C VAL A 275 6.15 -2.65 -2.44
N ALA A 276 5.56 -3.84 -2.33
CA ALA A 276 6.13 -5.06 -2.90
C ALA A 276 6.24 -5.00 -4.44
N LYS A 277 5.27 -4.38 -5.10
CA LYS A 277 5.30 -4.19 -6.55
C LYS A 277 6.31 -3.12 -6.93
N GLU A 278 6.33 -2.01 -6.20
CA GLU A 278 7.27 -0.91 -6.47
C GLU A 278 8.72 -1.32 -6.25
N THR A 279 9.03 -2.10 -5.20
CA THR A 279 10.38 -2.61 -4.95
C THR A 279 10.81 -3.60 -6.02
N LEU A 280 9.93 -4.51 -6.45
CA LEU A 280 10.22 -5.42 -7.56
C LEU A 280 10.54 -4.65 -8.84
N VAL A 281 9.73 -3.65 -9.18
CA VAL A 281 9.95 -2.81 -10.36
C VAL A 281 11.26 -2.03 -10.23
N GLN A 282 11.53 -1.39 -9.09
CA GLN A 282 12.73 -0.61 -8.86
C GLN A 282 14.02 -1.45 -8.89
N LEU A 283 14.00 -2.63 -8.26
CA LEU A 283 15.12 -3.57 -8.30
C LEU A 283 15.35 -4.07 -9.73
N SER A 284 14.29 -4.46 -10.44
CA SER A 284 14.40 -4.90 -11.84
C SER A 284 14.98 -3.83 -12.77
N LEU A 285 14.60 -2.56 -12.57
CA LEU A 285 15.12 -1.43 -13.34
C LEU A 285 16.61 -1.21 -13.09
N SER A 286 17.05 -1.35 -11.83
CA SER A 286 18.46 -1.22 -11.46
C SER A 286 19.33 -2.34 -12.06
N ILE A 287 18.84 -3.58 -12.02
CA ILE A 287 19.53 -4.74 -12.61
C ILE A 287 19.61 -4.58 -14.14
N ALA A 288 18.54 -4.11 -14.77
CA ALA A 288 18.52 -3.83 -16.20
C ALA A 288 19.55 -2.76 -16.58
N ALA A 289 19.65 -1.66 -15.82
CA ALA A 289 20.64 -0.61 -16.07
C ALA A 289 22.09 -1.12 -15.96
N VAL A 290 22.40 -1.88 -14.90
CA VAL A 290 23.74 -2.48 -14.71
C VAL A 290 24.06 -3.45 -15.86
N THR A 291 23.09 -4.23 -16.30
CA THR A 291 23.24 -5.16 -17.42
C THR A 291 23.59 -4.44 -18.72
N VAL A 292 22.85 -3.38 -19.05
CA VAL A 292 23.09 -2.61 -20.28
C VAL A 292 24.46 -1.96 -20.28
N ILE A 293 24.85 -1.31 -19.18
CA ILE A 293 26.13 -0.60 -19.09
C ILE A 293 27.31 -1.58 -19.16
N THR A 294 27.24 -2.68 -18.42
CA THR A 294 28.31 -3.69 -18.41
C THR A 294 28.44 -4.40 -19.76
N TRP A 295 27.33 -4.65 -20.46
CA TRP A 295 27.35 -5.27 -21.78
C TRP A 295 28.01 -4.40 -22.85
N ILE A 296 27.76 -3.09 -22.80
CA ILE A 296 28.42 -2.13 -23.71
C ILE A 296 29.91 -2.02 -23.36
N LEU A 297 30.27 -1.86 -22.09
CA LEU A 297 31.66 -1.64 -21.67
C LEU A 297 32.56 -2.87 -21.87
N LEU A 298 32.02 -4.08 -21.78
CA LEU A 298 32.77 -5.33 -21.97
C LEU A 298 32.90 -5.74 -23.45
N GLY A 299 32.46 -4.89 -24.39
CA GLY A 299 32.60 -5.17 -25.83
C GLY A 299 31.63 -6.22 -26.35
N LEU A 300 30.39 -6.24 -25.84
CA LEU A 300 29.33 -7.21 -26.16
C LEU A 300 29.63 -8.67 -25.80
N ASP A 301 30.54 -8.92 -24.85
CA ASP A 301 30.78 -10.27 -24.32
C ASP A 301 29.61 -10.73 -23.42
N VAL A 302 28.83 -11.69 -23.91
CA VAL A 302 27.64 -12.25 -23.23
C VAL A 302 28.02 -13.11 -22.02
N VAL A 303 29.18 -13.76 -22.02
CA VAL A 303 29.57 -14.66 -20.91
C VAL A 303 30.03 -13.85 -19.70
N ALA A 304 30.80 -12.79 -19.95
CA ALA A 304 31.25 -11.89 -18.89
C ALA A 304 30.07 -11.16 -18.24
N THR A 305 29.10 -10.70 -19.02
CA THR A 305 27.90 -10.03 -18.49
C THR A 305 26.97 -10.97 -17.75
N LEU A 306 26.78 -12.21 -18.22
CA LEU A 306 25.96 -13.19 -17.51
C LEU A 306 26.53 -13.46 -16.10
N ASN A 307 27.85 -13.59 -15.97
CA ASN A 307 28.51 -13.80 -14.69
C ASN A 307 28.32 -12.60 -13.73
N THR A 308 28.37 -11.37 -14.23
CA THR A 308 28.14 -10.17 -13.40
C THR A 308 26.70 -10.05 -12.96
N ILE A 309 25.73 -10.38 -13.84
CA ILE A 309 24.30 -10.36 -13.52
C ILE A 309 23.99 -11.38 -12.42
N ILE A 310 24.48 -12.62 -12.55
CA ILE A 310 24.28 -13.67 -11.53
C ILE A 310 24.90 -13.22 -10.20
N GLY A 311 26.07 -12.61 -10.22
CA GLY A 311 26.72 -12.10 -9.01
C GLY A 311 25.93 -10.99 -8.33
N VAL A 312 25.42 -10.02 -9.08
CA VAL A 312 24.60 -8.91 -8.54
C VAL A 312 23.25 -9.42 -8.04
N ALA A 313 22.59 -10.30 -8.80
CA ALA A 313 21.31 -10.89 -8.42
C ALA A 313 21.40 -11.81 -7.18
N ALA A 314 22.57 -12.38 -6.89
CA ALA A 314 22.80 -13.17 -5.69
C ALA A 314 23.02 -12.33 -4.41
N ILE A 315 23.36 -11.04 -4.57
CA ILE A 315 23.57 -10.11 -3.45
C ILE A 315 22.26 -9.40 -3.08
N LEU A 316 21.43 -9.10 -4.09
CA LEU A 316 20.10 -8.52 -3.94
C LEU A 316 19.12 -9.55 -3.37
#